data_AF-T1CR87-F1
#
_entry.id   AF-T1CR87-F1
#
_cell.length_a   1.000
_cell.length_b   1.000
_cell.length_c   1.000
_cell.angle_alpha   90.00
_cell.angle_beta   90.00
_cell.angle_gamma   90.00
#
_symmetry.space_group_name_H-M   'P 1'
#
loop_
_entity.id
_entity.type
_entity.pdbx_description
1 polymer ?
#
loop_
_entity_poly.entity_id
_entity_poly.type
_entity_poly.pdbx_seq_one_letter_code
_entity_poly.pdbx_strand_id
1 'polypeptide(L)'
;MDDAADAAKALDKAMVPKLEPPVKNIDEFLFDYKKYRLREGEKLGDFGETIAKDYYRSLGYDEFYAVQNKSGNGVDIVARNSQTGDMVKAEVKTTQQDKLWNGGKTKEIPLSKDQRQMGGEHYTNDRLNRAAKRDDGYTDGRSSEQAKEAIRMQEEAELKGVEVKTEKIDIYVDQNGTLRGEPQVRKW
;
A
#
# COMPACT_ATOMS: atom_id res chain seq x y z
N MET A 1 8.04 40.65 47.41
CA MET A 1 6.95 39.93 48.07
C MET A 1 5.68 40.64 47.62
N ASP A 2 5.39 40.56 46.32
CA ASP A 2 4.78 39.43 45.61
C ASP A 2 3.29 39.42 45.90
N ASP A 3 2.51 39.87 44.93
CA ASP A 3 1.12 39.45 44.71
C ASP A 3 0.73 39.78 43.26
N ALA A 4 1.44 39.14 42.33
CA ALA A 4 1.05 38.99 40.92
C ALA A 4 0.81 37.51 40.59
N ALA A 5 0.28 36.77 41.57
CA ALA A 5 0.13 35.32 41.49
C ALA A 5 -1.29 34.90 41.88
N ASP A 6 -2.32 35.48 41.25
CA ASP A 6 -3.68 34.97 41.42
C ASP A 6 -4.52 35.01 40.14
N ALA A 7 -3.87 34.69 39.01
CA ALA A 7 -4.56 34.40 37.74
C ALA A 7 -4.18 33.01 37.18
N ALA A 8 -3.67 32.10 38.02
CA ALA A 8 -3.23 30.76 37.62
C ALA A 8 -4.09 29.64 38.23
N LYS A 9 -5.31 29.95 38.68
CA LYS A 9 -6.19 28.98 39.36
C LYS A 9 -7.59 28.92 38.77
N ALA A 10 -7.68 28.82 37.45
CA ALA A 10 -8.92 28.46 36.77
C ALA A 10 -8.62 27.78 35.41
N LEU A 11 -7.90 26.66 35.43
CA LEU A 11 -7.72 25.80 34.26
C LEU A 11 -7.37 24.39 34.74
N ASP A 12 -8.23 23.81 35.55
CA ASP A 12 -8.25 22.38 35.74
C ASP A 12 -9.67 21.85 35.56
N LYS A 13 -9.78 20.76 34.82
CA LYS A 13 -10.99 20.03 34.39
C LYS A 13 -11.84 20.61 33.26
N ALA A 14 -11.22 20.74 32.10
CA ALA A 14 -11.86 20.24 30.88
C ALA A 14 -11.10 18.98 30.45
N MET A 15 -11.47 17.83 31.02
CA MET A 15 -11.10 16.54 30.44
C MET A 15 -11.74 16.50 29.06
N VAL A 16 -10.95 16.83 28.05
CA VAL A 16 -11.30 16.56 26.66
C VAL A 16 -11.55 15.06 26.59
N PRO A 17 -12.76 14.59 26.24
CA PRO A 17 -12.95 13.16 26.04
C PRO A 17 -11.94 12.74 24.99
N LYS A 18 -11.09 11.76 25.29
CA LYS A 18 -10.41 11.01 24.23
C LYS A 18 -11.54 10.44 23.38
N LEU A 19 -11.78 11.05 22.23
CA LEU A 19 -12.60 10.46 21.18
C LEU A 19 -11.91 9.15 20.85
N GLU A 20 -12.49 8.04 21.31
CA GLU A 20 -12.10 6.73 20.82
C GLU A 20 -12.22 6.79 19.30
N PRO A 21 -11.18 6.37 18.54
CA PRO A 21 -11.28 6.34 17.10
C PRO A 21 -12.53 5.52 16.75
N PRO A 22 -13.33 5.96 15.76
CA PRO A 22 -14.53 5.23 15.38
C PRO A 22 -14.13 3.78 15.10
N VAL A 23 -14.72 2.86 15.85
CA VAL A 23 -14.59 1.42 15.60
C VAL A 23 -15.23 1.18 14.24
N LYS A 24 -14.40 1.22 13.19
CA LYS A 24 -14.81 0.83 11.84
C LYS A 24 -15.37 -0.59 11.95
N ASN A 25 -16.58 -0.82 11.47
CA ASN A 25 -17.22 -2.14 11.50
C ASN A 25 -16.27 -3.17 10.90
N ILE A 26 -15.80 -4.11 11.72
CA ILE A 26 -14.82 -5.13 11.37
C ILE A 26 -15.28 -6.01 10.20
N ASP A 27 -16.59 -6.19 10.02
CA ASP A 27 -17.16 -6.94 8.90
C ASP A 27 -17.09 -6.21 7.55
N GLU A 28 -16.99 -4.87 7.53
CA GLU A 28 -16.92 -4.08 6.29
C GLU A 28 -15.56 -4.24 5.57
N PHE A 29 -14.56 -4.75 6.30
CA PHE A 29 -13.19 -4.91 5.81
C PHE A 29 -12.77 -6.37 5.62
N LEU A 30 -13.66 -7.36 5.82
CA LEU A 30 -13.26 -8.75 5.59
C LEU A 30 -12.96 -8.99 4.09
N PHE A 31 -11.75 -9.46 3.80
CA PHE A 31 -11.37 -9.79 2.43
C PHE A 31 -12.03 -11.11 1.99
N ASP A 32 -13.09 -11.01 1.19
CA ASP A 32 -13.70 -12.18 0.52
C ASP A 32 -13.18 -12.30 -0.92
N TYR A 33 -12.29 -13.25 -1.16
CA TYR A 33 -11.70 -13.47 -2.48
C TYR A 33 -12.75 -13.93 -3.53
N LYS A 34 -13.87 -14.53 -3.10
CA LYS A 34 -14.86 -15.13 -4.01
C LYS A 34 -15.66 -14.08 -4.79
N LYS A 35 -15.65 -12.82 -4.36
CA LYS A 35 -16.34 -11.71 -5.04
C LYS A 35 -15.59 -11.17 -6.26
N TYR A 36 -14.32 -11.55 -6.43
CA TYR A 36 -13.47 -10.97 -7.48
C TYR A 36 -13.53 -11.79 -8.77
N ARG A 37 -13.92 -11.09 -9.84
CA ARG A 37 -13.91 -11.60 -11.21
C ARG A 37 -13.42 -10.51 -12.16
N LEU A 38 -12.40 -10.85 -12.94
CA LEU A 38 -11.86 -10.02 -14.02
C LEU A 38 -12.97 -9.71 -15.02
N ARG A 39 -13.16 -8.42 -15.30
CA ARG A 39 -14.20 -7.96 -16.23
C ARG A 39 -13.73 -8.03 -17.67
N GLU A 40 -14.66 -8.11 -18.60
CA GLU A 40 -14.35 -8.04 -20.03
C GLU A 40 -13.66 -6.70 -20.34
N GLY A 41 -12.51 -6.76 -21.02
CA GLY A 41 -11.70 -5.59 -21.35
C GLY A 41 -10.80 -5.04 -20.22
N GLU A 42 -10.91 -5.56 -19.00
CA GLU A 42 -10.03 -5.21 -17.89
C GLU A 42 -8.64 -5.85 -18.07
N LYS A 43 -7.58 -5.08 -17.81
CA LYS A 43 -6.22 -5.62 -17.84
C LYS A 43 -5.98 -6.45 -16.57
N LEU A 44 -5.34 -7.61 -16.74
CA LEU A 44 -5.02 -8.51 -15.62
C LEU A 44 -4.16 -7.86 -14.52
N GLY A 45 -3.27 -6.93 -14.90
CA GLY A 45 -2.47 -6.14 -13.96
C GLY A 45 -3.34 -5.25 -13.08
N ASP A 46 -4.15 -4.39 -13.69
CA ASP A 46 -5.08 -3.46 -13.03
C ASP A 46 -6.07 -4.20 -12.10
N PHE A 47 -6.56 -5.37 -12.54
CA PHE A 47 -7.40 -6.24 -11.71
C PHE A 47 -6.67 -6.73 -10.44
N GLY A 48 -5.42 -7.14 -10.59
CA GLY A 48 -4.56 -7.51 -9.46
C GLY A 48 -4.32 -6.37 -8.50
N GLU A 49 -4.01 -5.18 -9.00
CA GLU A 49 -3.80 -4.00 -8.14
C GLU A 49 -5.06 -3.65 -7.35
N THR A 50 -6.23 -3.81 -7.95
CA THR A 50 -7.52 -3.60 -7.27
C THR A 50 -7.68 -4.57 -6.10
N ILE A 51 -7.42 -5.87 -6.35
CA ILE A 51 -7.46 -6.90 -5.31
C ILE A 51 -6.44 -6.61 -4.20
N ALA A 52 -5.21 -6.24 -4.56
CA ALA A 52 -4.16 -5.94 -3.60
C ALA A 52 -4.50 -4.73 -2.72
N LYS A 53 -5.07 -3.67 -3.30
CA LYS A 53 -5.55 -2.50 -2.54
C LYS A 53 -6.64 -2.89 -1.54
N ASP A 54 -7.62 -3.69 -1.96
CA ASP A 54 -8.68 -4.16 -1.05
C ASP A 54 -8.16 -5.12 0.03
N TYR A 55 -7.17 -5.95 -0.30
CA TYR A 55 -6.48 -6.78 0.67
C TYR A 55 -5.77 -5.92 1.73
N TYR A 56 -5.01 -4.90 1.33
CA TYR A 56 -4.39 -3.99 2.30
C TYR A 56 -5.43 -3.17 3.09
N ARG A 57 -6.57 -2.79 2.49
CA ARG A 57 -7.69 -2.20 3.25
C ARG A 57 -8.20 -3.14 4.34
N SER A 58 -8.29 -4.44 4.06
CA SER A 58 -8.69 -5.43 5.06
C SER A 58 -7.73 -5.53 6.25
N LEU A 59 -6.46 -5.16 6.03
CA LEU A 59 -5.43 -5.11 7.06
C LEU A 59 -5.36 -3.77 7.81
N GLY A 60 -6.26 -2.83 7.50
CA GLY A 60 -6.36 -1.54 8.18
C GLY A 60 -5.59 -0.39 7.51
N TYR A 61 -4.98 -0.60 6.33
CA TYR A 61 -4.39 0.49 5.55
C TYR A 61 -5.49 1.31 4.86
N ASP A 62 -5.41 2.63 4.89
CA ASP A 62 -6.45 3.51 4.35
C ASP A 62 -5.97 4.63 3.43
N GLU A 63 -4.66 4.85 3.34
CA GLU A 63 -4.03 5.76 2.39
C GLU A 63 -3.28 4.97 1.31
N PHE A 64 -3.51 5.30 0.03
CA PHE A 64 -2.96 4.55 -1.11
C PHE A 64 -2.40 5.47 -2.19
N TYR A 65 -1.20 5.15 -2.64
CA TYR A 65 -0.51 5.83 -3.74
C TYR A 65 -0.09 4.80 -4.79
N ALA A 66 -0.18 5.17 -6.06
CA ALA A 66 0.27 4.34 -7.18
C ALA A 66 1.14 5.22 -8.08
N VAL A 67 2.42 4.91 -8.16
CA VAL A 67 3.40 5.76 -8.84
C VAL A 67 3.83 5.04 -10.08
N GLN A 68 3.39 5.48 -11.26
CA GLN A 68 3.69 4.80 -12.53
C GLN A 68 4.07 5.82 -13.61
N ASN A 69 5.11 5.51 -14.39
CA ASN A 69 5.42 6.31 -15.58
C ASN A 69 4.61 5.84 -16.80
N LYS A 70 4.75 6.55 -17.92
CA LYS A 70 4.06 6.21 -19.20
C LYS A 70 4.36 4.81 -19.73
N SER A 71 5.48 4.21 -19.32
CA SER A 71 5.89 2.87 -19.72
C SER A 71 5.40 1.78 -18.75
N GLY A 72 4.65 2.14 -17.69
CA GLY A 72 4.20 1.21 -16.65
C GLY A 72 5.33 0.74 -15.73
N ASN A 73 6.39 1.53 -15.57
CA ASN A 73 7.41 1.30 -14.55
C ASN A 73 7.14 2.20 -13.36
N GLY A 74 7.23 1.64 -12.15
CA GLY A 74 7.08 2.42 -10.93
C GLY A 74 6.85 1.55 -9.70
N VAL A 75 6.00 2.03 -8.78
CA VAL A 75 5.59 1.32 -7.56
C VAL A 75 4.07 1.13 -7.64
N ASP A 76 3.64 -0.13 -7.70
CA ASP A 76 2.23 -0.49 -7.89
C ASP A 76 1.37 0.03 -6.73
N ILE A 77 1.83 -0.18 -5.49
CA ILE A 77 1.12 0.27 -4.29
C ILE A 77 2.12 0.79 -3.25
N VAL A 78 1.86 2.00 -2.75
CA VAL A 78 2.30 2.44 -1.42
C VAL A 78 1.05 2.56 -0.55
N ALA A 79 0.95 1.76 0.49
CA ALA A 79 -0.16 1.73 1.43
C ALA A 79 0.31 2.26 2.79
N ARG A 80 -0.49 3.13 3.43
CA ARG A 80 -0.22 3.63 4.78
C ARG A 80 -1.45 3.48 5.67
N ASN A 81 -1.22 3.05 6.90
CA ASN A 81 -2.22 3.11 7.96
C ASN A 81 -2.14 4.51 8.59
N SER A 82 -3.17 5.33 8.38
CA SER A 82 -3.16 6.72 8.84
C SER A 82 -3.11 6.87 10.37
N GLN A 83 -3.53 5.84 11.12
CA GLN A 83 -3.57 5.85 12.59
C GLN A 83 -2.23 5.47 13.21
N THR A 84 -1.57 4.45 12.67
CA THR A 84 -0.29 3.94 13.23
C THR A 84 0.93 4.56 12.53
N GLY A 85 0.79 4.95 11.26
CA GLY A 85 1.87 5.35 10.39
C GLY A 85 2.57 4.18 9.69
N ASP A 86 2.15 2.93 9.89
CA ASP A 86 2.75 1.76 9.24
C ASP A 86 2.62 1.88 7.72
N MET A 87 3.69 1.53 7.00
CA MET A 87 3.74 1.66 5.55
C MET A 87 4.19 0.37 4.86
N VAL A 88 3.58 0.09 3.72
CA VAL A 88 3.98 -0.99 2.82
C VAL A 88 4.17 -0.44 1.41
N LYS A 89 5.31 -0.76 0.81
CA LYS A 89 5.57 -0.58 -0.62
C LYS A 89 5.51 -1.97 -1.27
N ALA A 90 4.48 -2.22 -2.08
CA ALA A 90 4.19 -3.54 -2.62
C ALA A 90 4.33 -3.59 -4.15
N GLU A 91 4.96 -4.66 -4.63
CA GLU A 91 4.86 -5.09 -6.03
C GLU A 91 3.73 -6.10 -6.19
N VAL A 92 2.87 -5.88 -7.18
CA VAL A 92 1.73 -6.74 -7.50
C VAL A 92 2.07 -7.60 -8.70
N LYS A 93 2.01 -8.93 -8.53
CA LYS A 93 2.12 -9.88 -9.65
C LYS A 93 0.85 -10.68 -9.79
N THR A 94 0.25 -10.62 -10.98
CA THR A 94 -0.99 -11.36 -11.29
C THR A 94 -0.74 -12.38 -12.38
N THR A 95 -1.30 -13.58 -12.25
CA THR A 95 -1.17 -14.62 -13.28
C THR A 95 -2.45 -15.41 -13.47
N GLN A 96 -2.70 -15.82 -14.72
CA GLN A 96 -3.66 -16.86 -15.08
C GLN A 96 -2.97 -18.19 -15.40
N GLN A 97 -1.65 -18.32 -15.18
CA GLN A 97 -0.93 -19.55 -15.55
C GLN A 97 -1.22 -20.69 -14.57
N ASP A 98 -1.95 -21.70 -15.02
CA ASP A 98 -2.32 -22.89 -14.23
C ASP A 98 -1.11 -23.57 -13.58
N LYS A 99 0.05 -23.64 -14.25
CA LYS A 99 1.26 -24.27 -13.69
C LYS A 99 1.80 -23.60 -12.41
N LEU A 100 1.39 -22.36 -12.14
CA LEU A 100 1.74 -21.62 -10.92
C LEU A 100 0.71 -21.81 -9.80
N TRP A 101 -0.41 -22.50 -10.10
CA TRP A 101 -1.48 -22.82 -9.18
C TRP A 101 -1.81 -24.32 -9.22
N ASN A 102 -1.35 -25.07 -8.21
CA ASN A 102 -1.62 -26.50 -8.10
C ASN A 102 -2.62 -26.79 -6.98
N GLY A 103 -3.91 -26.49 -7.23
CA GLY A 103 -5.01 -26.84 -6.32
C GLY A 103 -4.85 -26.26 -4.91
N GLY A 104 -4.42 -25.00 -4.80
CA GLY A 104 -4.15 -24.31 -3.53
C GLY A 104 -2.67 -24.22 -3.17
N LYS A 105 -1.79 -25.02 -3.79
CA LYS A 105 -0.34 -24.83 -3.67
C LYS A 105 0.16 -23.85 -4.72
N THR A 106 0.67 -22.71 -4.28
CA THR A 106 1.12 -21.63 -5.15
C THR A 106 2.62 -21.68 -5.40
N LYS A 107 3.03 -21.38 -6.64
CA LYS A 107 4.43 -21.09 -6.97
C LYS A 107 4.60 -19.60 -7.15
N GLU A 108 5.71 -19.06 -6.66
CA GLU A 108 6.02 -17.65 -6.77
C GLU A 108 5.99 -17.15 -8.22
N ILE A 109 5.32 -16.01 -8.46
CA ILE A 109 5.28 -15.36 -9.78
C ILE A 109 6.57 -14.55 -9.95
N PRO A 110 7.38 -14.71 -11.02
CA PRO A 110 8.69 -14.07 -11.09
C PRO A 110 8.60 -12.54 -11.15
N LEU A 111 9.46 -11.89 -10.37
CA LEU A 111 9.81 -10.48 -10.50
C LEU A 111 10.63 -10.22 -11.78
N SER A 112 10.63 -8.97 -12.26
CA SER A 112 11.52 -8.54 -13.34
C SER A 112 12.99 -8.66 -12.92
N LYS A 113 13.93 -8.58 -13.88
CA LYS A 113 15.36 -8.64 -13.56
C LYS A 113 15.77 -7.53 -12.59
N ASP A 114 15.39 -6.30 -12.87
CA ASP A 114 15.72 -5.13 -12.05
C ASP A 114 15.13 -5.23 -10.65
N GLN A 115 13.86 -5.65 -10.54
CA GLN A 115 13.17 -5.85 -9.26
C GLN A 115 13.89 -6.88 -8.38
N ARG A 116 14.41 -7.97 -8.97
CA ARG A 116 15.18 -8.99 -8.24
C ARG A 116 16.58 -8.53 -7.86
N GLN A 117 17.25 -7.81 -8.76
CA GLN A 117 18.65 -7.42 -8.55
C GLN A 117 18.79 -6.25 -7.58
N MET A 118 17.83 -5.31 -7.59
CA MET A 118 17.83 -4.17 -6.69
C MET A 118 17.26 -4.52 -5.30
N GLY A 119 16.31 -5.46 -5.23
CA GLY A 119 15.50 -5.70 -4.04
C GLY A 119 14.43 -4.63 -3.84
N GLY A 120 13.42 -4.94 -3.02
CA GLY A 120 12.23 -4.09 -2.88
C GLY A 120 12.52 -2.68 -2.37
N GLU A 121 13.39 -2.55 -1.38
CA GLU A 121 13.73 -1.25 -0.78
C GLU A 121 14.41 -0.31 -1.78
N HIS A 122 15.51 -0.76 -2.39
CA HIS A 122 16.22 0.09 -3.36
C HIS A 122 15.40 0.33 -4.62
N TYR A 123 14.65 -0.67 -5.11
CA TYR A 123 13.81 -0.51 -6.29
C TYR A 123 12.73 0.55 -6.05
N THR A 124 11.94 0.41 -5.00
CA THR A 124 10.84 1.33 -4.72
C THR A 124 11.33 2.74 -4.42
N ASN A 125 12.40 2.89 -3.64
CA ASN A 125 13.00 4.20 -3.36
C ASN A 125 13.56 4.88 -4.62
N ASP A 126 14.21 4.14 -5.53
CA ASP A 126 14.67 4.69 -6.82
C ASP A 126 13.48 5.21 -7.64
N ARG A 127 12.40 4.44 -7.76
CA ARG A 127 11.21 4.83 -8.53
C ARG A 127 10.49 6.04 -7.94
N LEU A 128 10.28 6.07 -6.62
CA LEU A 128 9.68 7.22 -5.95
C LEU A 128 10.51 8.50 -6.16
N ASN A 129 11.85 8.41 -6.01
CA ASN A 129 12.73 9.55 -6.20
C ASN A 129 12.72 10.09 -7.64
N ARG A 130 12.73 9.21 -8.64
CA ARG A 130 12.61 9.62 -10.06
C ARG A 130 11.27 10.27 -10.34
N ALA A 131 10.19 9.68 -9.84
CA ALA A 131 8.84 10.20 -10.02
C ALA A 131 8.67 11.58 -9.39
N ALA A 132 9.17 11.78 -8.16
CA ALA A 132 9.13 13.07 -7.46
C ALA A 132 9.86 14.19 -8.24
N LYS A 133 10.92 13.83 -8.97
CA LYS A 133 11.71 14.73 -9.84
C LYS A 133 11.12 14.91 -11.25
N ARG A 134 10.07 14.16 -11.61
CA ARG A 134 9.50 14.10 -12.99
C ARG A 134 10.49 13.56 -14.02
N ASP A 135 11.45 12.76 -13.58
CA ASP A 135 12.42 12.11 -14.46
C ASP A 135 11.79 10.89 -15.15
N ASP A 136 12.52 10.19 -16.03
CA ASP A 136 12.17 8.85 -16.52
C ASP A 136 10.72 8.69 -17.04
N GLY A 137 10.16 9.74 -17.65
CA GLY A 137 8.82 9.73 -18.27
C GLY A 137 7.63 9.98 -17.33
N TYR A 138 7.87 10.29 -16.05
CA TYR A 138 6.83 10.70 -15.09
C TYR A 138 6.33 12.12 -15.39
N THR A 139 5.31 12.22 -16.26
CA THR A 139 4.86 13.50 -16.84
C THR A 139 3.39 13.82 -16.58
N ASP A 140 2.67 12.92 -15.91
CA ASP A 140 1.24 13.07 -15.60
C ASP A 140 0.95 14.05 -14.44
N GLY A 141 1.98 14.47 -13.71
CA GLY A 141 1.88 15.31 -12.52
C GLY A 141 1.40 14.53 -11.28
N ARG A 142 0.33 13.74 -11.42
CA ARG A 142 -0.26 12.95 -10.34
C ARG A 142 0.73 11.96 -9.73
N SER A 143 1.44 11.19 -10.55
CA SER A 143 2.42 10.22 -10.03
C SER A 143 3.56 10.91 -9.28
N SER A 144 3.95 12.11 -9.71
CA SER A 144 4.98 12.90 -9.03
C SER A 144 4.51 13.46 -7.69
N GLU A 145 3.26 13.91 -7.59
CA GLU A 145 2.66 14.36 -6.32
C GLU A 145 2.52 13.20 -5.35
N GLN A 146 2.01 12.06 -5.82
CA GLN A 146 1.90 10.84 -5.03
C GLN A 146 3.26 10.33 -4.57
N ALA A 147 4.30 10.42 -5.40
CA ALA A 147 5.64 10.04 -5.02
C ALA A 147 6.23 10.95 -3.94
N LYS A 148 6.04 12.27 -4.04
CA LYS A 148 6.48 13.23 -3.01
C LYS A 148 5.80 12.96 -1.68
N GLU A 149 4.50 12.68 -1.70
CA GLU A 149 3.77 12.37 -0.48
C GLU A 149 4.20 11.03 0.13
N ALA A 150 4.40 10.00 -0.69
CA ALA A 150 4.92 8.71 -0.23
C ALA A 150 6.31 8.84 0.42
N ILE A 151 7.21 9.65 -0.16
CA ILE A 151 8.54 9.95 0.42
C ILE A 151 8.39 10.66 1.76
N ARG A 152 7.58 11.73 1.81
CA ARG A 152 7.34 12.49 3.05
C ARG A 152 6.80 11.60 4.17
N MET A 153 5.85 10.72 3.85
CA MET A 153 5.27 9.79 4.82
C MET A 153 6.27 8.73 5.28
N GLN A 154 7.12 8.24 4.38
CA GLN A 154 8.19 7.31 4.74
C GLN A 154 9.19 7.96 5.71
N GLU A 155 9.64 9.19 5.43
CA GLU A 155 10.51 9.95 6.34
C GLU A 155 9.86 10.15 7.72
N GLU A 156 8.56 10.45 7.75
CA GLU A 156 7.81 10.59 9.00
C GLU A 156 7.71 9.27 9.78
N ALA A 157 7.48 8.14 9.09
CA ALA A 157 7.44 6.82 9.70
C ALA A 157 8.81 6.42 10.28
N GLU A 158 9.90 6.65 9.52
CA GLU A 158 11.28 6.40 9.95
C GLU A 158 11.64 7.23 11.19
N LEU A 159 11.29 8.53 11.21
CA LEU A 159 11.51 9.41 12.37
C LEU A 159 10.75 8.96 13.62
N LYS A 160 9.57 8.36 13.44
CA LYS A 160 8.75 7.83 14.54
C LYS A 160 9.13 6.40 14.93
N GLY A 161 10.06 5.76 14.22
CA GLY A 161 10.43 4.36 14.43
C GLY A 161 9.31 3.38 14.07
N VAL A 162 8.41 3.77 13.16
CA VAL A 162 7.28 2.97 12.68
C VAL A 162 7.72 2.11 11.49
N GLU A 163 7.09 0.95 11.28
CA GLU A 163 7.50 0.00 10.27
C GLU A 163 7.26 0.53 8.84
N VAL A 164 8.30 0.49 8.02
CA VAL A 164 8.22 0.68 6.57
C VAL A 164 8.78 -0.58 5.91
N LYS A 165 7.90 -1.38 5.30
CA LYS A 165 8.28 -2.65 4.69
C LYS A 165 8.09 -2.66 3.17
N THR A 166 8.83 -3.56 2.54
CA THR A 166 8.69 -3.86 1.11
C THR A 166 8.30 -5.31 0.92
N GLU A 167 7.24 -5.52 0.17
CA GLU A 167 6.65 -6.83 -0.03
C GLU A 167 6.29 -7.04 -1.49
N LYS A 168 6.03 -8.30 -1.81
CA LYS A 168 5.46 -8.71 -3.08
C LYS A 168 4.16 -9.45 -2.81
N ILE A 169 3.15 -9.19 -3.63
CA ILE A 169 1.85 -9.86 -3.54
C ILE A 169 1.55 -10.62 -4.84
N ASP A 170 1.44 -11.94 -4.73
CA ASP A 170 1.10 -12.82 -5.85
C ASP A 170 -0.41 -13.11 -5.88
N ILE A 171 -1.04 -12.87 -7.03
CA ILE A 171 -2.47 -13.01 -7.25
C ILE A 171 -2.70 -14.04 -8.36
N TYR A 172 -3.49 -15.06 -8.06
CA TYR A 172 -3.73 -16.19 -8.95
C TYR A 172 -5.17 -16.19 -9.42
N VAL A 173 -5.37 -16.04 -10.72
CA VAL A 173 -6.67 -15.95 -11.37
C VAL A 173 -6.88 -17.21 -12.21
N ASP A 174 -8.11 -17.69 -12.32
CA ASP A 174 -8.44 -18.79 -13.22
C ASP A 174 -8.63 -18.34 -14.67
N GLN A 175 -8.75 -19.30 -15.58
CA GLN A 175 -8.96 -19.01 -17.00
C GLN A 175 -10.28 -18.26 -17.26
N ASN A 176 -11.24 -18.34 -16.33
CA ASN A 176 -12.54 -17.65 -16.40
C ASN A 176 -12.50 -16.25 -15.77
N GLY A 177 -11.33 -15.81 -15.28
CA GLY A 177 -11.14 -14.51 -14.65
C GLY A 177 -11.45 -14.49 -13.15
N THR A 178 -11.78 -15.61 -12.52
CA THR A 178 -12.12 -15.67 -11.08
C THR A 178 -10.86 -15.76 -10.22
N LEU A 179 -10.81 -15.02 -9.12
CA LEU A 179 -9.72 -15.14 -8.15
C LEU A 179 -9.74 -16.52 -7.48
N ARG A 180 -8.61 -17.23 -7.50
CA ARG A 180 -8.54 -18.63 -7.02
C ARG A 180 -8.43 -18.79 -5.50
N GLY A 181 -8.03 -17.73 -4.80
CA GLY A 181 -7.81 -17.73 -3.35
C GLY A 181 -7.29 -16.38 -2.86
N GLU A 182 -6.95 -16.31 -1.58
CA GLU A 182 -6.35 -15.10 -0.99
C GLU A 182 -4.99 -14.76 -1.64
N PRO A 183 -4.68 -13.46 -1.80
CA PRO A 183 -3.37 -13.01 -2.24
C PRO A 183 -2.23 -13.60 -1.39
N GLN A 184 -1.12 -13.94 -2.02
CA GLN A 184 0.03 -14.51 -1.33
C GLN A 184 1.09 -13.43 -1.13
N VAL A 185 1.20 -12.91 0.09
CA VAL A 185 2.23 -11.95 0.49
C VAL A 185 3.56 -12.66 0.68
N ARG A 186 4.61 -12.11 0.10
CA ARG A 186 5.98 -12.62 0.16
C ARG A 186 6.93 -11.48 0.48
N LYS A 187 8.04 -11.81 1.14
CA LYS A 187 9.16 -10.88 1.23
C LYS A 187 9.68 -10.60 -0.18
N TRP A 188 9.95 -9.33 -0.47
CA TRP A 188 10.68 -8.92 -1.66
C TRP A 188 12.19 -8.95 -1.37
#